data_AF-A0A510KGE2-F1
#
_entry.id   AF-A0A510KGE2-F1
#
_cell.length_a   1.000
_cell.length_b   1.000
_cell.length_c   1.000
_cell.angle_alpha   90.00
_cell.angle_beta   90.00
_cell.angle_gamma   90.00
#
_symmetry.space_group_name_H-M   'P 1'
#
loop_
_entity.id
_entity.type
_entity.pdbx_description
1 polymer ?
#
loop_
_entity_poly.entity_id
_entity_poly.type
_entity_poly.pdbx_seq_one_letter_code
_entity_poly.pdbx_strand_id
1 'polypeptide(L)'
;MTGVGSNYNKTLTDFDKNKEINYAYFDGNVSIALEEIAQGKADATLNDRLTVGYFTKQRGNLVEIVGEPVTKTPVYFTFRKDSEELKNKVNKALAEMKADGTLAKISEKWFGGDYTK
;
A
#
# COMPACT_ATOMS: atom_id res chain seq x y z
N MET A 1 -9.39 -6.02 -9.02
CA MET A 1 -10.03 -4.77 -8.54
C MET A 1 -9.01 -3.85 -7.89
N THR A 2 -9.27 -2.54 -7.83
CA THR A 2 -8.35 -1.55 -7.23
C THR A 2 -9.11 -0.38 -6.61
N GLY A 3 -8.49 0.31 -5.65
CA GLY A 3 -9.14 1.43 -4.95
C GLY A 3 -9.26 2.66 -5.84
N VAL A 4 -10.41 3.34 -5.83
CA VAL A 4 -10.60 4.60 -6.56
C VAL A 4 -9.57 5.66 -6.12
N GLY A 5 -9.03 6.41 -7.08
CA GLY A 5 -8.00 7.43 -6.81
C GLY A 5 -6.60 6.91 -6.44
N SER A 6 -6.40 5.58 -6.43
CA SER A 6 -5.09 4.99 -6.15
C SER A 6 -4.15 5.01 -7.37
N ASN A 7 -2.84 5.00 -7.11
CA ASN A 7 -1.83 4.74 -8.13
C ASN A 7 -1.94 3.30 -8.70
N TYR A 8 -2.50 2.34 -7.97
CA TYR A 8 -2.69 0.97 -8.45
C TYR A 8 -3.55 0.89 -9.71
N ASN A 9 -4.55 1.77 -9.84
CA ASN A 9 -5.36 1.86 -11.06
C ASN A 9 -4.46 2.08 -12.28
N LYS A 10 -3.58 3.08 -12.19
CA LYS A 10 -2.63 3.40 -13.25
C LYS A 10 -1.66 2.26 -13.49
N THR A 11 -1.07 1.69 -12.43
CA THR A 11 -0.13 0.56 -12.55
C THR A 11 -0.78 -0.63 -13.25
N LEU A 12 -2.01 -0.99 -12.88
CA LEU A 12 -2.71 -2.12 -13.47
C LEU A 12 -3.03 -1.87 -14.95
N THR A 13 -3.53 -0.69 -15.30
CA THR A 13 -3.81 -0.33 -16.71
C THR A 13 -2.53 -0.20 -17.54
N ASP A 14 -1.42 0.21 -16.92
CA ASP A 14 -0.14 0.28 -17.62
C ASP A 14 0.43 -1.12 -17.87
N PHE A 15 0.19 -2.07 -16.98
CA PHE A 15 0.61 -3.48 -17.10
C PHE A 15 -0.23 -4.25 -18.12
N ASP A 16 -1.54 -4.12 -18.09
CA ASP A 16 -2.48 -4.84 -18.96
C ASP A 16 -2.65 -4.15 -20.33
N LYS A 17 -1.58 -4.16 -21.13
CA LYS A 17 -1.57 -3.57 -22.48
C LYS A 17 -2.55 -4.23 -23.45
N ASN A 18 -2.83 -5.51 -23.24
CA ASN A 18 -3.70 -6.31 -24.10
C ASN A 18 -5.17 -6.22 -23.70
N LYS A 19 -5.51 -5.55 -22.59
CA LYS A 19 -6.88 -5.40 -22.06
C LYS A 19 -7.54 -6.75 -21.77
N GLU A 20 -6.77 -7.66 -21.20
CA GLU A 20 -7.23 -9.00 -20.81
C GLU A 20 -7.88 -8.98 -19.42
N ILE A 21 -7.70 -7.90 -18.65
CA ILE A 21 -8.25 -7.77 -17.29
C ILE A 21 -9.57 -6.99 -17.31
N ASN A 22 -10.59 -7.57 -16.68
CA ASN A 22 -11.83 -6.85 -16.36
C ASN A 22 -11.63 -6.01 -15.09
N TYR A 23 -11.63 -4.68 -15.25
CA TYR A 23 -11.41 -3.77 -14.14
C TYR A 23 -12.67 -3.58 -13.28
N ALA A 24 -12.51 -3.80 -11.98
CA ALA A 24 -13.48 -3.42 -10.96
C ALA A 24 -12.82 -2.46 -9.96
N TYR A 25 -13.62 -1.58 -9.37
CA TYR A 25 -13.14 -0.58 -8.43
C TYR A 25 -13.91 -0.65 -7.13
N PHE A 26 -13.25 -0.33 -6.03
CA PHE A 26 -13.89 -0.16 -4.73
C PHE A 26 -13.55 1.21 -4.16
N ASP A 27 -14.44 1.72 -3.30
CA ASP A 27 -14.22 2.92 -2.50
C ASP A 27 -14.07 2.52 -1.03
N GLY A 28 -13.15 3.16 -0.31
CA GLY A 28 -12.80 2.83 1.07
C GLY A 28 -11.49 2.03 1.22
N ASN A 29 -11.46 1.12 2.20
CA ASN A 29 -10.25 0.39 2.59
C ASN A 29 -10.10 -0.94 1.81
N VAL A 30 -8.86 -1.40 1.63
CA VAL A 30 -8.50 -2.69 0.99
C VAL A 30 -9.28 -3.89 1.54
N SER A 31 -9.72 -3.81 2.79
CA SER A 31 -10.60 -4.77 3.44
C SER A 31 -11.81 -5.19 2.58
N ILE A 32 -12.43 -4.24 1.87
CA ILE A 32 -13.55 -4.50 0.96
C ILE A 32 -13.11 -5.44 -0.16
N ALA A 33 -11.96 -5.15 -0.78
CA ALA A 33 -11.41 -6.01 -1.81
C ALA A 33 -11.06 -7.42 -1.30
N LEU A 34 -10.51 -7.54 -0.08
CA LEU A 34 -10.19 -8.84 0.50
C LEU A 34 -11.47 -9.68 0.72
N GLU A 35 -12.56 -9.06 1.19
CA GLU A 35 -13.85 -9.73 1.36
C GLU A 35 -14.48 -10.14 0.04
N GLU A 36 -14.45 -9.28 -0.97
CA GLU A 36 -15.01 -9.60 -2.29
C GLU A 36 -14.26 -10.74 -2.98
N ILE A 37 -12.93 -10.78 -2.84
CA ILE A 37 -12.13 -11.91 -3.33
C ILE A 37 -12.50 -13.19 -2.58
N ALA A 38 -12.58 -13.13 -1.24
CA ALA A 38 -12.95 -14.30 -0.45
C ALA A 38 -14.38 -14.81 -0.74
N GLN A 39 -15.27 -13.94 -1.20
CA GLN A 39 -16.64 -14.28 -1.64
C GLN A 39 -16.70 -14.72 -3.12
N GLY A 40 -15.59 -14.71 -3.86
CA GLY A 40 -15.56 -15.05 -5.29
C GLY A 40 -16.18 -14.01 -6.21
N LYS A 41 -16.34 -12.76 -5.76
CA LYS A 41 -16.85 -11.65 -6.58
C LYS A 41 -15.76 -10.98 -7.42
N ALA A 42 -14.50 -11.12 -7.02
CA ALA A 42 -13.34 -10.64 -7.76
C ALA A 42 -12.20 -11.67 -7.67
N ASP A 43 -11.37 -11.77 -8.71
CA ASP A 43 -10.28 -12.75 -8.71
C ASP A 43 -9.05 -12.28 -7.93
N ALA A 44 -8.74 -10.98 -7.96
CA ALA A 44 -7.55 -10.41 -7.34
C ALA A 44 -7.66 -8.90 -7.10
N THR A 45 -6.76 -8.37 -6.27
CA THR A 45 -6.55 -6.92 -6.07
C THR A 45 -5.07 -6.58 -6.18
N LEU A 46 -4.75 -5.42 -6.78
CA LEU A 46 -3.39 -4.88 -6.77
C LEU A 46 -3.25 -3.92 -5.59
N ASN A 47 -2.30 -4.20 -4.69
CA ASN A 47 -2.06 -3.41 -3.48
C ASN A 47 -0.66 -3.64 -2.91
N ASP A 48 -0.27 -2.90 -1.86
CA ASP A 48 1.02 -3.11 -1.19
C ASP A 48 1.00 -4.39 -0.34
N ARG A 49 2.12 -5.13 -0.38
CA ARG A 49 2.29 -6.34 0.45
C ARG A 49 2.17 -6.06 1.95
N LEU A 50 2.62 -4.89 2.42
CA LEU A 50 2.52 -4.50 3.84
C LEU A 50 1.06 -4.37 4.27
N THR A 51 0.28 -3.62 3.49
CA THR A 51 -1.13 -3.35 3.77
C THR A 51 -1.95 -4.64 3.71
N VAL A 52 -1.80 -5.44 2.64
CA VAL A 52 -2.50 -6.73 2.52
C VAL A 52 -2.06 -7.71 3.61
N GLY A 53 -0.76 -7.80 3.88
CA GLY A 53 -0.21 -8.67 4.91
C GLY A 53 -0.72 -8.34 6.31
N TYR A 54 -0.90 -7.06 6.62
CA TYR A 54 -1.50 -6.61 7.88
C TYR A 54 -2.98 -6.99 7.97
N PHE A 55 -3.79 -6.63 6.97
CA PHE A 55 -5.24 -6.87 7.01
C PHE A 55 -5.62 -8.34 6.86
N THR A 56 -4.90 -9.14 6.06
CA THR A 56 -5.19 -10.57 5.90
C THR A 56 -4.97 -11.32 7.21
N LYS A 57 -3.88 -11.01 7.95
CA LYS A 57 -3.61 -11.59 9.29
C LYS A 57 -4.72 -11.29 10.29
N GLN A 58 -5.24 -10.05 10.31
CA GLN A 58 -6.33 -9.67 11.21
C GLN A 58 -7.65 -10.35 10.90
N ARG A 59 -7.83 -10.85 9.68
CA ARG A 59 -9.09 -11.41 9.18
C ARG A 59 -9.06 -12.92 9.01
N GLY A 60 -8.03 -13.60 9.52
CA GLY A 60 -7.92 -15.05 9.44
C GLY A 60 -7.42 -15.57 8.09
N ASN A 61 -6.63 -14.76 7.37
CA ASN A 61 -5.98 -15.11 6.10
C ASN A 61 -6.97 -15.51 4.99
N LEU A 62 -8.03 -14.71 4.80
CA LEU A 62 -9.06 -14.94 3.79
C LEU A 62 -8.52 -14.95 2.34
N VAL A 63 -7.38 -14.30 2.12
CA VAL A 63 -6.70 -14.28 0.82
C VAL A 63 -5.20 -14.44 1.00
N GLU A 64 -4.53 -14.90 -0.06
CA GLU A 64 -3.08 -15.02 -0.16
C GLU A 64 -2.45 -13.90 -0.99
N ILE A 65 -1.20 -13.57 -0.67
CA ILE A 65 -0.37 -12.66 -1.48
C ILE A 65 0.32 -13.49 -2.54
N VAL A 66 0.09 -13.16 -3.81
CA VAL A 66 0.63 -13.88 -4.96
C VAL A 66 1.40 -12.96 -5.91
N GLY A 67 2.21 -13.57 -6.78
CA GLY A 67 2.95 -12.88 -7.83
C GLY A 67 4.11 -12.02 -7.34
N GLU A 68 4.99 -11.66 -8.27
CA GLU A 68 6.09 -10.74 -8.01
C GLU A 68 5.62 -9.28 -7.96
N PRO A 69 6.32 -8.38 -7.24
CA PRO A 69 5.97 -6.96 -7.22
C PRO A 69 5.97 -6.36 -8.64
N VAL A 70 4.83 -5.81 -9.05
CA VAL A 70 4.66 -5.17 -10.37
C VAL A 70 5.45 -3.86 -10.45
N THR A 71 5.56 -3.14 -9.33
CA THR A 71 6.34 -1.91 -9.23
C THR A 71 6.83 -1.70 -7.80
N LYS A 72 7.84 -0.85 -7.62
CA LYS A 72 8.29 -0.34 -6.32
C LYS A 72 8.17 1.17 -6.33
N THR A 73 7.25 1.69 -5.53
CA THR A 73 7.01 3.13 -5.41
C THR A 73 7.30 3.61 -3.99
N PRO A 74 8.10 4.67 -3.81
CA PRO A 74 8.28 5.29 -2.50
C PRO A 74 6.98 5.95 -2.01
N VAL A 75 6.82 6.00 -0.68
CA VAL A 75 5.70 6.66 0.00
C VAL A 75 6.20 7.97 0.62
N TYR A 76 5.42 9.03 0.50
CA TYR A 76 5.76 10.36 0.99
C TYR A 76 4.63 10.98 1.79
N PHE A 77 4.99 11.78 2.79
CA PHE A 77 4.08 12.73 3.39
C PHE A 77 3.81 13.87 2.40
N THR A 78 2.53 14.21 2.25
CA THR A 78 2.09 15.30 1.38
C THR A 78 1.67 16.50 2.22
N PHE A 79 1.99 17.70 1.75
CA PHE A 79 1.70 18.96 2.43
C PHE A 79 1.03 19.92 1.45
N ARG A 80 0.32 20.94 1.96
CA ARG A 80 -0.13 22.05 1.12
C ARG A 80 1.08 22.76 0.52
N LYS A 81 0.90 23.30 -0.69
CA LYS A 81 1.99 23.94 -1.47
C LYS A 81 2.67 25.10 -0.74
N ASP A 82 1.95 25.77 0.16
CA ASP A 82 2.42 26.92 0.94
C ASP A 82 3.00 26.54 2.33
N SER A 83 3.00 25.26 2.70
CA SER A 83 3.35 24.79 4.04
C SER A 83 4.82 24.34 4.16
N GLU A 84 5.74 25.16 3.63
CA GLU A 84 7.16 24.85 3.53
C GLU A 84 7.81 24.62 4.91
N GLU A 85 7.46 25.42 5.91
CA GLU A 85 8.01 25.30 7.27
C GLU A 85 7.63 23.96 7.91
N LEU A 86 6.36 23.54 7.79
CA LEU A 86 5.89 22.27 8.33
C LEU A 86 6.56 21.09 7.61
N LYS A 87 6.63 21.15 6.27
CA LYS A 87 7.33 20.14 5.46
C LYS A 87 8.76 19.96 5.94
N ASN A 88 9.49 21.05 6.17
CA ASN A 88 10.89 21.01 6.60
C ASN A 88 11.05 20.47 8.02
N LYS A 89 10.15 20.82 8.95
CA LYS A 89 10.12 20.25 10.30
C LYS A 89 9.88 18.73 10.29
N VAL A 90 8.91 18.26 9.49
CA VAL A 90 8.63 16.82 9.37
C VAL A 90 9.79 16.09 8.71
N ASN A 91 10.37 16.63 7.64
CA ASN A 91 11.54 16.03 6.99
C ASN A 91 12.73 15.88 7.95
N LYS A 92 13.00 16.92 8.75
CA LYS A 92 14.05 16.86 9.77
C LYS A 92 13.78 15.76 10.80
N ALA A 93 12.57 15.71 11.35
CA ALA A 93 12.19 14.68 12.32
C ALA A 93 12.31 13.26 11.72
N LEU A 94 11.86 13.04 10.48
CA LEU A 94 12.00 11.75 9.80
C LEU A 94 13.47 11.36 9.59
N ALA A 95 14.33 12.32 9.25
CA ALA A 95 15.77 12.07 9.11
C ALA A 95 16.42 11.69 10.45
N GLU A 96 16.08 12.39 11.53
CA GLU A 96 16.55 12.09 12.90
C GLU A 96 16.07 10.70 13.34
N MET A 97 14.79 10.38 13.14
CA MET A 97 14.21 9.07 13.47
C MET A 97 14.76 7.93 12.60
N LYS A 98 15.22 8.21 11.38
CA LYS A 98 15.92 7.22 10.55
C LYS A 98 17.34 6.99 11.09
N ALA A 99 18.04 8.05 11.48
CA ALA A 99 19.41 7.99 11.98
C ALA A 99 19.51 7.29 13.35
N ASP A 100 18.54 7.51 14.24
CA ASP A 100 18.52 6.92 15.58
C ASP A 100 17.86 5.52 15.66
N GLY A 101 17.33 5.03 14.52
CA GLY A 101 16.66 3.73 14.41
C GLY A 101 15.22 3.69 14.93
N THR A 102 14.65 4.82 15.34
CA THR A 102 13.25 4.90 15.78
C THR A 102 12.27 4.46 14.69
N LEU A 103 12.50 4.84 13.42
CA LEU A 103 11.66 4.36 12.32
C LEU A 103 11.74 2.85 12.13
N ALA A 104 12.92 2.25 12.23
CA ALA A 104 13.09 0.80 12.12
C ALA A 104 12.30 0.07 13.21
N LYS A 105 12.38 0.53 14.47
CA LYS A 105 11.60 -0.02 15.60
C LYS A 105 10.09 0.07 15.37
N ILE A 106 9.61 1.18 14.80
CA ILE A 106 8.20 1.33 14.44
C ILE A 106 7.82 0.32 13.35
N SER A 107 8.66 0.17 12.32
CA SER A 107 8.45 -0.76 11.22
C SER A 107 8.36 -2.21 11.70
N GLU A 108 9.30 -2.63 12.55
CA GLU A 108 9.32 -3.97 13.14
C GLU A 108 8.10 -4.23 14.02
N LYS A 109 7.68 -3.26 14.84
CA LYS A 109 6.50 -3.40 15.71
C LYS A 109 5.23 -3.70 14.92
N TRP A 110 5.03 -3.04 13.78
CA TRP A 110 3.79 -3.15 13.01
C TRP A 110 3.82 -4.21 11.92
N PHE A 111 4.99 -4.46 11.32
CA PHE A 111 5.12 -5.29 10.12
C PHE A 111 6.05 -6.48 10.28
N GLY A 112 6.77 -6.60 11.41
CA GLY A 112 7.69 -7.71 11.68
C GLY A 112 8.98 -7.65 10.86
N GLY A 113 9.33 -6.50 10.29
CA GLY A 113 10.57 -6.27 9.56
C GLY A 113 10.87 -4.79 9.42
N ASP A 114 12.10 -4.46 9.02
CA ASP A 114 12.52 -3.09 8.78
C ASP A 114 12.35 -2.72 7.30
N TYR A 115 11.29 -1.96 7.03
CA TYR A 115 10.94 -1.46 5.70
C TYR A 115 11.39 0.00 5.48
N THR A 116 12.29 0.50 6.32
CA THR A 116 12.75 1.91 6.29
C THR A 116 14.11 2.08 5.61
N LYS A 117 14.73 0.95 5.23
CA LYS A 117 16.03 0.85 4.56
C LYS A 117 15.91 1.03 3.06
#